data_AF-A0A952X3B7-F1
#
_entry.id   AF-A0A952X3B7-F1
#
_cell.length_a   1.000
_cell.length_b   1.000
_cell.length_c   1.000
_cell.angle_alpha   90.00
_cell.angle_beta   90.00
_cell.angle_gamma   90.00
#
_symmetry.space_group_name_H-M   'P 1'
#
loop_
_entity.id
_entity.type
_entity.pdbx_description
1 polymer ?
#
loop_
_entity_poly.entity_id
_entity_poly.type
_entity_poly.pdbx_seq_one_letter_code
_entity_poly.pdbx_strand_id
1 'polypeptide(L)'
;MPTAFELASRLRWTAAVIALAACASPCAAQNGREASTPRDRQPPRAAAADTRPPRPDGSPAATPPAAPRATVLEVDLLMNDVGVGLDSQTWGRVFDQLGQTVRVRTPEVGEEPSVSETVRGTLRTVKIVGRIDRRGTLSFPGKSFRSDDARALREWLHEHEVYGALGSPEGQPRWGLTVEQFDDLMQRLAAPIEQDVLNRPLPEVAEAIGLGTEVPLRIHTSAQDAWSGDGSPPVATHEVRGLARGAGFSLLLANQGLCMRPLRTPAGAIELVVQPRADVAEPWPVGWELNTQVQRSDIVPELFEFRKIGFLDRPIEDTLAAAQEETGVVIALDHWKMAQKPIDLSDRRYGVSQKSSPWILIVNSALARTGLQAQFRLDEAGKGFLWITVFEPKPVRPSR
;
A
#
# COMPACT_ATOMS: atom_id res chain seq x y z
N MET A 1 -10.79 -5.23 21.43
CA MET A 1 -10.58 -6.00 20.19
C MET A 1 -9.25 -5.56 19.62
N PRO A 2 -8.27 -6.45 19.51
CA PRO A 2 -6.94 -6.09 19.01
C PRO A 2 -7.06 -5.70 17.53
N THR A 3 -6.48 -4.56 17.19
CA THR A 3 -6.38 -4.08 15.80
C THR A 3 -5.56 -5.08 14.98
N ALA A 4 -5.90 -5.29 13.71
CA ALA A 4 -5.23 -6.24 12.79
C ALA A 4 -3.69 -6.12 12.73
N PHE A 5 -3.13 -4.99 13.19
CA PHE A 5 -1.69 -4.77 13.35
C PHE A 5 -1.03 -5.59 14.49
N GLU A 6 -1.79 -6.07 15.48
CA GLU A 6 -1.24 -6.82 16.63
C GLU A 6 -0.99 -8.31 16.30
N LEU A 7 -1.54 -8.81 15.19
CA LEU A 7 -1.34 -10.19 14.71
C LEU A 7 -0.17 -10.31 13.72
N ALA A 8 0.13 -9.26 12.95
CA ALA A 8 1.23 -9.26 11.99
C ALA A 8 2.61 -9.03 12.63
N SER A 9 2.69 -8.42 13.82
CA SER A 9 3.96 -8.11 14.51
C SER A 9 4.54 -9.27 15.33
N ARG A 10 3.80 -10.38 15.51
CA ARG A 10 4.21 -11.51 16.36
C ARG A 10 5.04 -12.59 15.66
N LEU A 11 5.32 -12.49 14.35
CA LEU A 11 5.99 -13.54 13.58
C LEU A 11 7.32 -13.16 12.89
N ARG A 12 7.89 -11.98 13.17
CA ARG A 12 9.16 -11.55 12.55
C ARG A 12 10.17 -10.96 13.53
N TRP A 13 10.43 -11.63 14.66
CA TRP A 13 11.55 -11.28 15.55
C TRP A 13 12.21 -12.52 16.15
N THR A 14 12.72 -13.40 15.30
CA THR A 14 13.69 -14.44 15.68
C THR A 14 14.47 -14.87 14.44
N ALA A 15 15.54 -14.14 14.10
CA ALA A 15 16.79 -14.62 13.51
C ALA A 15 17.51 -13.50 12.74
N ALA A 16 18.37 -12.74 13.42
CA ALA A 16 19.50 -12.05 12.78
C ALA A 16 20.48 -11.52 13.84
N VAL A 17 21.12 -12.43 14.58
CA VAL A 17 22.37 -12.15 15.30
C VAL A 17 23.25 -13.38 15.12
N ILE A 18 24.36 -13.26 14.38
CA ILE A 18 25.70 -13.75 14.74
C ILE A 18 26.69 -13.35 13.61
N ALA A 19 27.54 -12.39 14.00
CA ALA A 19 28.99 -12.26 13.81
C ALA A 19 29.64 -12.16 12.41
N LEU A 20 30.27 -10.99 12.23
CA LEU A 20 31.48 -10.70 11.44
C LEU A 20 32.73 -11.47 11.91
N ALA A 21 33.73 -11.47 11.01
CA ALA A 21 35.21 -11.61 11.18
C ALA A 21 35.76 -12.90 10.55
N ALA A 22 36.86 -12.95 9.78
CA ALA A 22 37.86 -11.96 9.35
C ALA A 22 38.72 -12.56 8.21
N CYS A 23 39.41 -11.66 7.50
CA CYS A 23 40.66 -11.75 6.74
C CYS A 23 41.32 -13.10 6.38
N ALA A 24 41.77 -13.18 5.12
CA ALA A 24 43.16 -13.39 4.68
C ALA A 24 43.28 -14.43 3.54
N SER A 25 43.74 -13.97 2.37
CA SER A 25 44.48 -14.81 1.41
C SER A 25 45.88 -15.10 1.98
N PRO A 26 46.54 -16.22 1.61
CA PRO A 26 47.41 -16.19 0.42
C PRO A 26 47.58 -17.52 -0.35
N CYS A 27 47.91 -17.36 -1.65
CA CYS A 27 48.99 -18.01 -2.42
C CYS A 27 49.28 -19.52 -2.31
N ALA A 28 49.16 -20.25 -3.44
CA ALA A 28 50.06 -21.31 -3.98
C ALA A 28 49.29 -22.09 -5.07
N ALA A 29 49.63 -22.02 -6.38
CA ALA A 29 50.80 -22.56 -7.10
C ALA A 29 50.61 -24.00 -7.63
N GLN A 30 50.89 -24.14 -8.94
CA GLN A 30 51.32 -25.35 -9.69
C GLN A 30 50.25 -26.42 -9.98
N ASN A 31 50.23 -27.16 -11.09
CA ASN A 31 50.93 -27.30 -12.37
C ASN A 31 50.04 -28.32 -13.12
N GLY A 32 49.67 -28.20 -14.40
CA GLY A 32 50.52 -28.49 -15.54
C GLY A 32 50.02 -29.75 -16.28
N ARG A 33 50.12 -29.72 -17.62
CA ARG A 33 50.05 -30.85 -18.58
C ARG A 33 48.64 -31.40 -18.86
N GLU A 34 48.24 -31.77 -20.08
CA GLU A 34 49.01 -32.12 -21.28
C GLU A 34 48.12 -32.01 -22.53
N ALA A 35 48.76 -31.88 -23.69
CA ALA A 35 48.18 -31.68 -25.00
C ALA A 35 47.82 -33.00 -25.70
N SER A 36 46.86 -32.97 -26.63
CA SER A 36 46.89 -33.81 -27.84
C SER A 36 46.06 -33.19 -28.97
N THR A 37 46.73 -32.82 -30.05
CA THR A 37 46.23 -32.36 -31.37
C THR A 37 46.18 -33.58 -32.34
N PRO A 38 46.09 -33.43 -33.69
CA PRO A 38 45.00 -32.99 -34.58
C PRO A 38 44.74 -34.01 -35.73
N ARG A 39 43.83 -33.68 -36.68
CA ARG A 39 43.76 -34.05 -38.13
C ARG A 39 42.30 -34.24 -38.57
N ASP A 40 41.85 -33.94 -39.77
CA ASP A 40 42.49 -33.47 -40.99
C ASP A 40 41.46 -32.74 -41.88
N ARG A 41 41.99 -32.05 -42.90
CA ARG A 41 41.34 -31.22 -43.92
C ARG A 41 40.39 -31.99 -44.85
N GLN A 42 39.37 -31.32 -45.43
CA GLN A 42 39.35 -30.94 -46.88
C GLN A 42 38.17 -30.01 -47.28
N PRO A 43 38.35 -29.03 -48.19
CA PRO A 43 37.32 -28.09 -48.71
C PRO A 43 36.90 -28.46 -50.17
N PRO A 44 36.29 -27.57 -50.99
CA PRO A 44 35.03 -26.79 -50.86
C PRO A 44 34.07 -27.06 -52.06
N ARG A 45 32.81 -26.57 -52.02
CA ARG A 45 32.07 -26.25 -53.26
C ARG A 45 31.02 -25.16 -53.03
N ALA A 46 31.15 -24.07 -53.77
CA ALA A 46 30.23 -22.93 -53.79
C ALA A 46 28.96 -23.23 -54.61
N ALA A 47 27.81 -22.71 -54.17
CA ALA A 47 26.75 -22.23 -55.05
C ALA A 47 25.66 -21.45 -54.30
N ALA A 48 25.34 -20.28 -54.87
CA ALA A 48 24.05 -19.57 -54.91
C ALA A 48 23.47 -18.95 -53.62
N ALA A 49 23.45 -17.62 -53.65
CA ALA A 49 22.58 -16.76 -52.86
C ALA A 49 21.10 -16.98 -53.25
N ASP A 50 20.22 -17.16 -52.25
CA ASP A 50 18.78 -16.96 -52.38
C ASP A 50 18.40 -15.70 -51.58
N THR A 51 17.95 -14.68 -52.30
CA THR A 51 17.47 -13.40 -51.76
C THR A 51 15.99 -13.58 -51.45
N ARG A 52 15.64 -13.66 -50.16
CA ARG A 52 14.25 -13.47 -49.72
C ARG A 52 14.18 -12.31 -48.73
N PRO A 53 13.27 -11.34 -48.92
CA PRO A 53 13.02 -10.31 -47.93
C PRO A 53 12.42 -10.95 -46.66
N PRO A 54 12.77 -10.45 -45.45
CA PRO A 54 12.18 -10.93 -44.22
C PRO A 54 10.67 -10.64 -44.22
N ARG A 55 9.87 -11.67 -43.91
CA ARG A 55 8.44 -11.53 -43.60
C ARG A 55 8.30 -10.60 -42.39
N PRO A 56 7.33 -9.67 -42.38
CA PRO A 56 6.98 -8.98 -41.16
C PRO A 56 6.33 -10.00 -40.21
N ASP A 57 6.98 -10.28 -39.09
CA ASP A 57 6.39 -10.99 -37.96
C ASP A 57 5.30 -10.11 -37.34
N GLY A 58 4.12 -10.15 -37.95
CA GLY A 58 2.88 -9.68 -37.34
C GLY A 58 2.44 -10.67 -36.28
N SER A 59 3.14 -10.72 -35.15
CA SER A 59 2.52 -11.16 -33.91
C SER A 59 1.55 -10.05 -33.50
N PRO A 60 0.22 -10.26 -33.53
CA PRO A 60 -0.69 -9.28 -32.98
C PRO A 60 -0.37 -9.12 -31.49
N ALA A 61 -0.05 -7.89 -31.11
CA ALA A 61 0.05 -7.48 -29.72
C ALA A 61 -1.17 -8.02 -28.98
N ALA A 62 -0.93 -8.87 -27.98
CA ALA A 62 -1.96 -9.41 -27.12
C ALA A 62 -2.72 -8.23 -26.51
N THR A 63 -3.96 -8.05 -26.98
CA THR A 63 -4.90 -7.10 -26.38
C THR A 63 -5.04 -7.49 -24.91
N PRO A 64 -4.93 -6.54 -23.96
CA PRO A 64 -5.21 -6.85 -22.56
C PRO A 64 -6.60 -7.48 -22.46
N PRO A 65 -6.78 -8.57 -21.69
CA PRO A 65 -8.05 -9.30 -21.65
C PRO A 65 -9.16 -8.33 -21.27
N ALA A 66 -10.16 -8.22 -22.15
CA ALA A 66 -11.34 -7.41 -21.93
C ALA A 66 -12.01 -7.80 -20.61
N ALA A 67 -12.40 -6.79 -19.82
CA ALA A 67 -13.13 -7.01 -18.57
C ALA A 67 -14.31 -7.97 -18.79
N PRO A 68 -14.50 -8.99 -17.92
CA PRO A 68 -15.57 -9.97 -18.10
C PRO A 68 -16.93 -9.27 -18.08
N ARG A 69 -17.77 -9.59 -19.07
CA ARG A 69 -19.09 -8.95 -19.29
C ARG A 69 -20.22 -9.67 -18.54
N ALA A 70 -19.96 -10.86 -17.99
CA ALA A 70 -20.92 -11.64 -17.23
C ALA A 70 -20.23 -12.39 -16.09
N THR A 71 -20.79 -12.29 -14.88
CA THR A 71 -20.39 -13.07 -13.70
C THR A 71 -21.45 -14.14 -13.43
N VAL A 72 -21.03 -15.38 -13.23
CA VAL A 72 -21.90 -16.50 -12.81
C VAL A 72 -21.45 -16.95 -11.42
N LEU A 73 -22.41 -17.09 -10.52
CA LEU A 73 -22.20 -17.60 -9.17
C LEU A 73 -22.48 -19.11 -9.13
N GLU A 74 -21.52 -19.89 -8.65
CA GLU A 74 -21.70 -21.30 -8.32
C GLU A 74 -21.62 -21.46 -6.79
N VAL A 75 -22.71 -21.87 -6.14
CA VAL A 75 -22.75 -22.00 -4.68
C VAL A 75 -22.79 -23.48 -4.29
N ASP A 76 -21.74 -23.95 -3.61
CA ASP A 76 -21.64 -25.29 -3.01
C ASP A 76 -21.85 -25.18 -1.48
N LEU A 77 -22.72 -26.01 -0.91
CA LEU A 77 -22.93 -26.11 0.54
C LEU A 77 -22.46 -27.46 1.06
N LEU A 78 -21.48 -27.44 1.95
CA LEU A 78 -20.90 -28.59 2.62
C LEU A 78 -21.73 -29.00 3.85
N MET A 79 -22.04 -30.30 3.94
CA MET A 79 -22.74 -30.92 5.05
C MET A 79 -21.92 -32.06 5.68
N ASN A 80 -21.63 -31.94 6.98
CA ASN A 80 -20.81 -32.92 7.70
C ASN A 80 -21.60 -34.10 8.30
N ASP A 81 -22.92 -33.99 8.49
CA ASP A 81 -23.72 -34.99 9.20
C ASP A 81 -25.06 -35.30 8.49
N VAL A 82 -25.47 -36.57 8.52
CA VAL A 82 -26.71 -37.11 7.90
C VAL A 82 -28.00 -36.58 8.57
N GLY A 83 -27.88 -35.97 9.77
CA GLY A 83 -29.01 -35.41 10.53
C GLY A 83 -29.44 -33.98 10.14
N VAL A 84 -28.77 -33.33 9.19
CA VAL A 84 -28.97 -31.92 8.80
C VAL A 84 -29.88 -31.79 7.54
N GLY A 85 -30.63 -32.85 7.23
CA GLY A 85 -31.49 -32.93 6.03
C GLY A 85 -32.61 -31.88 5.99
N LEU A 86 -33.12 -31.44 7.14
CA LEU A 86 -34.15 -30.40 7.22
C LEU A 86 -33.57 -29.00 6.95
N ASP A 87 -32.36 -28.73 7.41
CA ASP A 87 -31.69 -27.43 7.23
C ASP A 87 -31.22 -27.25 5.79
N SER A 88 -30.75 -28.30 5.12
CA SER A 88 -30.42 -28.24 3.69
C SER A 88 -31.64 -27.98 2.80
N GLN A 89 -32.80 -28.58 3.11
CA GLN A 89 -34.05 -28.25 2.41
C GLN A 89 -34.53 -26.82 2.71
N THR A 90 -34.22 -26.31 3.90
CA THR A 90 -34.55 -24.93 4.28
C THR A 90 -33.68 -23.95 3.51
N TRP A 91 -32.36 -24.18 3.47
CA TRP A 91 -31.43 -23.37 2.68
C TRP A 91 -31.68 -23.47 1.18
N GLY A 92 -31.98 -24.66 0.65
CA GLY A 92 -32.39 -24.82 -0.75
C GLY A 92 -33.55 -23.90 -1.13
N ARG A 93 -34.61 -23.86 -0.29
CA ARG A 93 -35.74 -22.94 -0.49
C ARG A 93 -35.35 -21.47 -0.39
N VAL A 94 -34.44 -21.11 0.51
CA VAL A 94 -33.93 -19.74 0.62
C VAL A 94 -33.18 -19.36 -0.66
N PHE A 95 -32.25 -20.18 -1.16
CA PHE A 95 -31.50 -19.92 -2.39
C PHE A 95 -32.41 -19.87 -3.63
N ASP A 96 -33.43 -20.73 -3.72
CA ASP A 96 -34.44 -20.68 -4.78
C ASP A 96 -35.21 -19.34 -4.78
N GLN A 97 -35.60 -18.83 -3.60
CA GLN A 97 -36.24 -17.51 -3.46
C GLN A 97 -35.30 -16.34 -3.80
N LEU A 98 -33.99 -16.57 -3.74
CA LEU A 98 -32.97 -15.62 -4.15
C LEU A 98 -32.66 -15.70 -5.66
N GLY A 99 -33.24 -16.66 -6.38
CA GLY A 99 -32.97 -16.90 -7.80
C GLY A 99 -31.59 -17.49 -8.07
N GLN A 100 -30.97 -18.12 -7.07
CA GLN A 100 -29.61 -18.67 -7.14
C GLN A 100 -29.66 -20.20 -7.04
N THR A 101 -28.94 -20.89 -7.92
CA THR A 101 -28.86 -22.36 -7.85
C THR A 101 -27.79 -22.78 -6.86
N VAL A 102 -28.15 -23.66 -5.93
CA VAL A 102 -27.24 -24.15 -4.88
C VAL A 102 -27.08 -25.66 -4.96
N ARG A 103 -25.83 -26.14 -4.81
CA ARG A 103 -25.51 -27.57 -4.75
C ARG A 103 -25.14 -27.96 -3.34
N VAL A 104 -25.96 -28.78 -2.70
CA VAL A 104 -25.66 -29.34 -1.37
C VAL A 104 -24.91 -30.66 -1.53
N ARG A 105 -23.76 -30.82 -0.88
CA ARG A 105 -22.95 -32.06 -0.92
C ARG A 105 -22.17 -32.30 0.37
N THR A 106 -21.69 -33.52 0.54
CA THR A 106 -20.74 -33.88 1.61
C THR A 106 -19.36 -33.29 1.27
N PRO A 107 -18.60 -32.76 2.26
CA PRO A 107 -17.25 -32.29 2.03
C PRO A 107 -16.32 -33.43 1.60
N GLU A 108 -15.39 -33.10 0.72
CA GLU A 108 -14.22 -33.95 0.47
C GLU A 108 -13.24 -33.87 1.67
N VAL A 109 -12.33 -34.84 1.80
CA VAL A 109 -11.44 -34.94 2.97
C VAL A 109 -10.59 -33.66 3.10
N GLY A 110 -10.79 -32.91 4.18
CA GLY A 110 -10.05 -31.66 4.46
C GLY A 110 -10.57 -30.44 3.69
N GLU A 111 -11.74 -30.52 3.07
CA GLU A 111 -12.35 -29.40 2.35
C GLU A 111 -12.98 -28.39 3.32
N GLU A 112 -12.54 -27.13 3.22
CA GLU A 112 -13.01 -26.01 4.05
C GLU A 112 -13.80 -24.99 3.23
N PRO A 113 -14.66 -24.17 3.87
CA PRO A 113 -15.34 -23.06 3.21
C PRO A 113 -14.34 -22.16 2.49
N SER A 114 -14.62 -21.83 1.23
CA SER A 114 -13.72 -21.05 0.37
C SER A 114 -14.51 -20.26 -0.64
N VAL A 115 -13.96 -19.14 -1.11
CA VAL A 115 -14.49 -18.43 -2.27
C VAL A 115 -13.38 -18.36 -3.30
N SER A 116 -13.64 -18.88 -4.50
CA SER A 116 -12.65 -18.96 -5.57
C SER A 116 -13.22 -18.36 -6.85
N GLU A 117 -12.36 -17.76 -7.66
CA GLU A 117 -12.74 -17.17 -8.95
C GLU A 117 -12.01 -17.90 -10.07
N THR A 118 -12.74 -18.27 -11.12
CA THR A 118 -12.18 -18.77 -12.37
C THR A 118 -12.67 -17.90 -13.51
N VAL A 119 -11.74 -17.31 -14.27
CA VAL A 119 -12.08 -16.52 -15.47
C VAL A 119 -11.84 -17.38 -16.71
N ARG A 120 -12.88 -17.56 -17.54
CA ARG A 120 -12.81 -18.25 -18.83
C ARG A 120 -13.31 -17.33 -19.94
N GLY A 121 -12.38 -16.70 -20.66
CA GLY A 121 -12.73 -15.72 -21.70
C GLY A 121 -13.41 -14.49 -21.10
N THR A 122 -14.63 -14.18 -21.56
CA THR A 122 -15.44 -13.06 -21.06
C THR A 122 -16.34 -13.43 -19.88
N LEU A 123 -16.33 -14.70 -19.45
CA LEU A 123 -17.16 -15.22 -18.38
C LEU A 123 -16.32 -15.38 -17.10
N ARG A 124 -16.77 -14.74 -16.03
CA ARG A 124 -16.24 -14.92 -14.68
C ARG A 124 -17.14 -15.91 -13.93
N THR A 125 -16.57 -16.98 -13.40
CA THR A 125 -17.27 -17.90 -12.50
C THR A 125 -16.74 -17.71 -11.09
N VAL A 126 -17.59 -17.32 -10.16
CA VAL A 126 -17.26 -17.20 -8.73
C VAL A 126 -17.85 -18.42 -8.04
N LYS A 127 -17.00 -19.34 -7.60
CA LYS A 127 -17.39 -20.52 -6.84
C LYS A 127 -17.30 -20.23 -5.35
N ILE A 128 -18.45 -20.22 -4.69
CA ILE A 128 -18.61 -19.98 -3.26
C ILE A 128 -18.90 -21.32 -2.58
N VAL A 129 -18.03 -21.74 -1.67
CA VAL A 129 -18.18 -22.95 -0.86
C VAL A 129 -18.50 -22.53 0.58
N GLY A 130 -19.71 -22.83 1.04
CA GLY A 130 -20.17 -22.61 2.41
C GLY A 130 -20.35 -23.91 3.16
N ARG A 131 -20.49 -23.84 4.49
CA ARG A 131 -20.77 -25.00 5.36
C ARG A 131 -22.01 -24.74 6.20
N ILE A 132 -22.87 -25.74 6.33
CA ILE A 132 -24.00 -25.70 7.26
C ILE A 132 -23.54 -26.30 8.60
N ASP A 133 -23.67 -25.53 9.68
CA ASP A 133 -23.35 -26.02 11.03
C ASP A 133 -24.49 -26.85 11.63
N ARG A 134 -24.26 -27.44 12.81
CA ARG A 134 -25.27 -28.25 13.53
C ARG A 134 -26.47 -27.44 14.05
N ARG A 135 -26.42 -26.11 13.97
CA ARG A 135 -27.48 -25.19 14.40
C ARG A 135 -28.28 -24.65 13.20
N GLY A 136 -28.05 -25.19 12.00
CA GLY A 136 -28.69 -24.72 10.76
C GLY A 136 -28.17 -23.37 10.27
N THR A 137 -27.07 -22.86 10.83
CA THR A 137 -26.42 -21.61 10.40
C THR A 137 -25.49 -21.90 9.23
N LEU A 138 -25.58 -21.06 8.20
CA LEU A 138 -24.73 -21.13 7.03
C LEU A 138 -23.48 -20.28 7.25
N SER A 139 -22.30 -20.87 7.15
CA SER A 139 -21.01 -20.19 7.29
C SER A 139 -20.23 -20.18 5.97
N PHE A 140 -19.74 -19.00 5.59
CA PHE A 140 -18.80 -18.75 4.50
C PHE A 140 -17.50 -18.14 5.07
N PRO A 141 -16.42 -18.02 4.28
CA PRO A 141 -15.21 -17.32 4.73
C PRO A 141 -15.52 -15.90 5.24
N GLY A 142 -15.37 -15.68 6.56
CA GLY A 142 -15.56 -14.37 7.20
C GLY A 142 -17.01 -13.90 7.41
N LYS A 143 -18.03 -14.68 7.03
CA LYS A 143 -19.46 -14.34 7.19
C LYS A 143 -20.30 -15.55 7.54
N SER A 144 -21.35 -15.33 8.35
CA SER A 144 -22.34 -16.36 8.68
C SER A 144 -23.75 -15.79 8.59
N PHE A 145 -24.70 -16.62 8.17
CA PHE A 145 -26.09 -16.27 7.94
C PHE A 145 -27.01 -17.28 8.60
N ARG A 146 -28.11 -16.80 9.18
CA ARG A 146 -29.21 -17.65 9.64
C ARG A 146 -30.32 -17.70 8.57
N SER A 147 -31.22 -18.67 8.66
CA SER A 147 -32.27 -18.87 7.65
C SER A 147 -33.26 -17.70 7.54
N ASP A 148 -33.36 -16.85 8.58
CA ASP A 148 -34.10 -15.60 8.61
C ASP A 148 -33.35 -14.39 7.99
N ASP A 149 -32.03 -14.51 7.77
CA ASP A 149 -31.17 -13.45 7.21
C ASP A 149 -31.15 -13.44 5.66
N ALA A 150 -32.21 -13.93 5.00
CA ALA A 150 -32.25 -14.11 3.55
C ALA A 150 -31.93 -12.81 2.76
N ARG A 151 -32.30 -11.64 3.29
CA ARG A 151 -31.97 -10.34 2.68
C ARG A 151 -30.46 -10.04 2.73
N ALA A 152 -29.82 -10.25 3.88
CA ALA A 152 -28.39 -10.02 4.04
C ALA A 152 -27.57 -11.01 3.21
N LEU A 153 -28.04 -12.25 3.08
CA LEU A 153 -27.46 -13.24 2.17
C LEU A 153 -27.58 -12.81 0.70
N ARG A 154 -28.73 -12.26 0.28
CA ARG A 154 -28.94 -11.74 -1.08
C ARG A 154 -27.95 -10.64 -1.42
N GLU A 155 -27.82 -9.66 -0.52
CA GLU A 155 -26.91 -8.54 -0.67
C GLU A 155 -25.48 -9.06 -0.80
N TRP A 156 -25.05 -9.95 0.10
CA TRP A 156 -23.72 -10.56 0.05
C TRP A 156 -23.44 -11.35 -1.24
N LEU A 157 -24.41 -12.14 -1.74
CA LEU A 157 -24.25 -12.86 -3.01
C LEU A 157 -24.15 -11.88 -4.19
N HIS A 158 -24.97 -10.82 -4.20
CA HIS A 158 -24.91 -9.79 -5.22
C HIS A 158 -23.57 -9.03 -5.20
N GLU A 159 -23.00 -8.79 -4.03
CA GLU A 159 -21.65 -8.22 -3.92
C GLU A 159 -20.61 -9.12 -4.58
N HIS A 160 -20.72 -10.44 -4.44
CA HIS A 160 -19.82 -11.39 -5.12
C HIS A 160 -20.07 -11.49 -6.63
N GLU A 161 -21.29 -11.23 -7.09
CA GLU A 161 -21.63 -11.08 -8.51
C GLU A 161 -20.95 -9.86 -9.14
N VAL A 162 -20.98 -8.73 -8.42
CA VAL A 162 -20.46 -7.44 -8.87
C VAL A 162 -18.94 -7.33 -8.71
N TYR A 163 -18.40 -7.78 -7.58
CA TYR A 163 -17.00 -7.56 -7.17
C TYR A 163 -16.13 -8.84 -7.18
N GLY A 164 -16.68 -10.00 -7.56
CA GLY A 164 -15.94 -11.25 -7.69
C GLY A 164 -15.78 -12.01 -6.36
N ALA A 165 -14.86 -13.00 -6.33
CA ALA A 165 -14.68 -13.89 -5.17
C ALA A 165 -14.33 -13.19 -3.84
N LEU A 166 -13.94 -11.92 -3.90
CA LEU A 166 -13.48 -11.16 -2.74
C LEU A 166 -14.58 -10.26 -2.11
N GLY A 167 -15.79 -10.21 -2.68
CA GLY A 167 -16.96 -9.51 -2.13
C GLY A 167 -16.88 -7.98 -2.19
N SER A 168 -17.79 -7.26 -1.53
CA SER A 168 -17.76 -5.79 -1.49
C SER A 168 -16.55 -5.26 -0.71
N PRO A 169 -15.95 -4.12 -1.12
CA PRO A 169 -14.98 -3.38 -0.33
C PRO A 169 -15.43 -3.05 1.11
N GLU A 170 -16.73 -2.97 1.36
CA GLU A 170 -17.31 -2.61 2.65
C GLU A 170 -17.13 -3.70 3.73
N GLY A 171 -16.88 -4.95 3.32
CA GLY A 171 -16.72 -6.09 4.22
C GLY A 171 -15.29 -6.35 4.72
N GLN A 172 -14.28 -5.64 4.19
CA GLN A 172 -12.87 -5.88 4.51
C GLN A 172 -12.30 -4.75 5.37
N PRO A 173 -11.43 -5.06 6.37
CA PRO A 173 -11.15 -4.18 7.50
C PRO A 173 -10.44 -2.85 7.19
N ARG A 174 -9.91 -2.64 5.97
CA ARG A 174 -9.43 -1.33 5.51
C ARG A 174 -9.44 -1.23 3.98
N TRP A 175 -10.09 -0.20 3.43
CA TRP A 175 -10.21 0.08 1.98
C TRP A 175 -10.75 -1.06 1.11
N GLY A 176 -11.35 -2.11 1.67
CA GLY A 176 -11.79 -3.24 0.87
C GLY A 176 -10.68 -4.15 0.35
N LEU A 177 -9.50 -4.12 0.99
CA LEU A 177 -8.37 -4.97 0.65
C LEU A 177 -8.22 -6.16 1.60
N THR A 178 -7.82 -7.31 1.05
CA THR A 178 -7.41 -8.45 1.88
C THR A 178 -6.07 -8.14 2.56
N VAL A 179 -5.70 -8.91 3.58
CA VAL A 179 -4.40 -8.74 4.24
C VAL A 179 -3.26 -8.91 3.24
N GLU A 180 -3.32 -9.94 2.40
CA GLU A 180 -2.31 -10.21 1.37
C GLU A 180 -2.22 -9.07 0.33
N GLN A 181 -3.37 -8.54 -0.10
CA GLN A 181 -3.44 -7.40 -1.02
C GLN A 181 -2.85 -6.13 -0.40
N PHE A 182 -3.17 -5.90 0.87
CA PHE A 182 -2.63 -4.77 1.61
C PHE A 182 -1.11 -4.90 1.79
N ASP A 183 -0.62 -6.09 2.16
CA ASP A 183 0.80 -6.35 2.34
C ASP A 183 1.59 -6.22 1.03
N ASP A 184 1.06 -6.72 -0.09
CA ASP A 184 1.65 -6.52 -1.42
C ASP A 184 1.71 -5.04 -1.80
N LEU A 185 0.62 -4.29 -1.58
CA LEU A 185 0.61 -2.85 -1.84
C LEU A 185 1.62 -2.10 -0.95
N MET A 186 1.67 -2.43 0.34
CA MET A 186 2.66 -1.86 1.27
C MET A 186 4.09 -2.12 0.78
N GLN A 187 4.39 -3.34 0.35
CA GLN A 187 5.71 -3.70 -0.16
C GLN A 187 6.08 -2.92 -1.44
N ARG A 188 5.14 -2.74 -2.36
CA ARG A 188 5.37 -1.96 -3.59
C ARG A 188 5.59 -0.48 -3.30
N LEU A 189 4.86 0.07 -2.33
CA LEU A 189 4.97 1.47 -1.92
C LEU A 189 6.18 1.74 -1.02
N ALA A 190 6.79 0.71 -0.43
CA ALA A 190 7.97 0.81 0.43
C ALA A 190 9.27 1.18 -0.30
N ALA A 191 9.31 1.12 -1.64
CA ALA A 191 10.51 1.50 -2.37
C ALA A 191 10.86 2.98 -2.11
N PRO A 192 12.14 3.31 -1.83
CA PRO A 192 12.54 4.68 -1.48
C PRO A 192 12.54 5.61 -2.69
N ILE A 193 12.23 6.88 -2.46
CA ILE A 193 12.36 7.96 -3.44
C ILE A 193 13.83 8.40 -3.47
N GLU A 194 14.59 8.05 -4.50
CA GLU A 194 16.01 8.42 -4.60
C GLU A 194 16.23 9.81 -5.22
N GLN A 195 15.30 10.23 -6.07
CA GLN A 195 15.41 11.43 -6.88
C GLN A 195 15.07 12.70 -6.08
N ASP A 196 15.63 13.83 -6.49
CA ASP A 196 15.11 15.13 -6.04
C ASP A 196 13.81 15.42 -6.79
N VAL A 197 12.77 15.74 -6.03
CA VAL A 197 11.43 16.03 -6.55
C VAL A 197 10.99 17.45 -6.23
N LEU A 198 11.80 18.22 -5.49
CA LEU A 198 11.43 19.57 -5.08
C LEU A 198 11.19 20.47 -6.29
N ASN A 199 10.13 21.28 -6.23
CA ASN A 199 9.68 22.20 -7.29
C ASN A 199 9.28 21.54 -8.62
N ARG A 200 9.13 20.21 -8.66
CA ARG A 200 8.66 19.49 -9.86
C ARG A 200 7.14 19.32 -9.83
N PRO A 201 6.46 19.34 -11.01
CA PRO A 201 5.04 19.03 -11.11
C PRO A 201 4.68 17.65 -10.54
N LEU A 202 3.61 17.56 -9.73
CA LEU A 202 3.17 16.29 -9.14
C LEU A 202 2.91 15.16 -10.16
N PRO A 203 2.38 15.41 -11.36
CA PRO A 203 2.24 14.37 -12.38
C PRO A 203 3.59 13.77 -12.81
N GLU A 204 4.59 14.63 -13.02
CA GLU A 204 5.96 14.18 -13.38
C GLU A 204 6.63 13.47 -12.21
N VAL A 205 6.38 13.93 -10.98
CA VAL A 205 6.89 13.27 -9.77
C VAL A 205 6.30 11.87 -9.63
N ALA A 206 4.98 11.71 -9.82
CA ALA A 206 4.31 10.42 -9.74
C ALA A 206 4.94 9.41 -10.72
N GLU A 207 5.10 9.80 -11.98
CA GLU A 207 5.74 8.96 -13.00
C GLU A 207 7.20 8.63 -12.64
N ALA A 208 7.97 9.64 -12.23
CA ALA A 208 9.38 9.50 -11.91
C ALA A 208 9.64 8.56 -10.72
N ILE A 209 8.70 8.47 -9.77
CA ILE A 209 8.79 7.56 -8.61
C ILE A 209 8.07 6.22 -8.87
N GLY A 210 7.64 5.93 -10.09
CA GLY A 210 7.04 4.64 -10.46
C GLY A 210 5.55 4.50 -10.15
N LEU A 211 4.86 5.58 -9.76
CA LEU A 211 3.40 5.60 -9.66
C LEU A 211 2.80 5.86 -11.04
N GLY A 212 1.86 5.02 -11.46
CA GLY A 212 1.31 4.96 -12.82
C GLY A 212 1.94 3.86 -13.68
N THR A 213 3.18 3.45 -13.40
CA THR A 213 3.89 2.38 -14.12
C THR A 213 4.00 1.09 -13.30
N GLU A 214 4.56 1.15 -12.09
CA GLU A 214 4.73 -0.02 -11.21
C GLU A 214 3.50 -0.25 -10.32
N VAL A 215 2.89 0.85 -9.85
CA VAL A 215 1.64 0.84 -9.09
C VAL A 215 0.62 1.66 -9.87
N PRO A 216 -0.49 1.08 -10.37
CA PRO A 216 -1.47 1.83 -11.14
C PRO A 216 -1.99 3.03 -10.36
N LEU A 217 -1.92 4.21 -10.97
CA LEU A 217 -2.39 5.47 -10.41
C LEU A 217 -3.44 6.08 -11.33
N ARG A 218 -4.60 6.40 -10.78
CA ARG A 218 -5.70 7.05 -11.49
C ARG A 218 -6.09 8.35 -10.81
N ILE A 219 -6.36 9.37 -11.60
CA ILE A 219 -6.89 10.64 -11.09
C ILE A 219 -8.40 10.58 -11.17
N HIS A 220 -9.07 10.87 -10.05
CA HIS A 220 -10.52 10.96 -10.04
C HIS A 220 -10.99 12.24 -10.71
N THR A 221 -12.19 12.23 -11.30
CA THR A 221 -12.76 13.40 -11.98
C THR A 221 -12.86 14.62 -11.05
N SER A 222 -13.17 14.43 -9.76
CA SER A 222 -13.21 15.52 -8.77
C SER A 222 -11.84 16.11 -8.42
N ALA A 223 -10.74 15.42 -8.74
CA ALA A 223 -9.39 15.93 -8.55
C ALA A 223 -8.77 16.46 -9.85
N GLN A 224 -9.43 16.31 -11.02
CA GLN A 224 -8.81 16.57 -12.31
C GLN A 224 -8.37 18.03 -12.46
N ASP A 225 -9.20 18.97 -12.01
CA ASP A 225 -8.91 20.41 -12.07
C ASP A 225 -7.73 20.77 -11.15
N ALA A 226 -7.75 20.26 -9.91
CA ALA A 226 -6.66 20.47 -8.95
C ALA A 226 -5.36 19.77 -9.36
N TRP A 227 -5.44 18.66 -10.10
CA TRP A 227 -4.31 17.87 -10.57
C TRP A 227 -3.66 18.44 -11.83
N SER A 228 -4.47 18.95 -12.75
CA SER A 228 -3.99 19.53 -14.01
C SER A 228 -3.62 21.01 -13.84
N GLY A 229 -4.31 21.69 -12.91
CA GLY A 229 -4.38 23.15 -12.84
C GLY A 229 -4.96 23.73 -14.14
N ASP A 230 -5.23 25.03 -14.18
CA ASP A 230 -5.51 25.75 -15.44
C ASP A 230 -4.26 25.82 -16.35
N GLY A 231 -3.64 24.67 -16.65
CA GLY A 231 -2.35 24.52 -17.34
C GLY A 231 -1.11 24.53 -16.43
N SER A 232 -1.27 24.79 -15.12
CA SER A 232 -0.18 24.78 -14.14
C SER A 232 -0.44 23.74 -13.06
N PRO A 233 0.08 22.50 -13.23
CA PRO A 233 -0.10 21.44 -12.24
C PRO A 233 0.53 21.83 -10.89
N PRO A 234 0.02 21.28 -9.77
CA PRO A 234 0.61 21.50 -8.47
C PRO A 234 2.05 21.01 -8.43
N VAL A 235 2.91 21.71 -7.68
CA VAL A 235 4.32 21.39 -7.54
C VAL A 235 4.62 20.76 -6.19
N ALA A 236 5.64 19.91 -6.15
CA ALA A 236 6.17 19.35 -4.92
C ALA A 236 6.88 20.44 -4.11
N THR A 237 6.38 20.72 -2.90
CA THR A 237 6.91 21.77 -2.03
C THR A 237 7.93 21.27 -1.01
N HIS A 238 8.14 19.95 -0.93
CA HIS A 238 8.98 19.32 0.10
C HIS A 238 9.98 18.34 -0.50
N GLU A 239 11.16 18.28 0.14
CA GLU A 239 12.11 17.21 -0.08
C GLU A 239 11.57 15.93 0.58
N VAL A 240 11.32 14.90 -0.22
CA VAL A 240 10.86 13.58 0.24
C VAL A 240 11.88 12.49 -0.09
N ARG A 241 13.11 12.89 -0.40
CA ARG A 241 14.19 11.95 -0.72
C ARG A 241 14.42 11.00 0.45
N GLY A 242 14.52 9.72 0.11
CA GLY A 242 14.73 8.63 1.03
C GLY A 242 13.51 8.21 1.83
N LEU A 243 12.33 8.83 1.64
CA LEU A 243 11.06 8.28 2.11
C LEU A 243 10.54 7.23 1.13
N ALA A 244 9.74 6.29 1.62
CA ALA A 244 8.97 5.39 0.77
C ALA A 244 8.01 6.17 -0.16
N ARG A 245 7.79 5.66 -1.37
CA ARG A 245 6.90 6.25 -2.39
C ARG A 245 5.50 6.52 -1.84
N GLY A 246 4.95 5.62 -1.03
CA GLY A 246 3.62 5.77 -0.42
C GLY A 246 3.50 7.02 0.44
N ALA A 247 4.23 7.05 1.55
CA ALA A 247 4.20 8.17 2.49
C ALA A 247 4.72 9.47 1.85
N GLY A 248 5.81 9.40 1.07
CA GLY A 248 6.40 10.56 0.40
C GLY A 248 5.44 11.21 -0.59
N PHE A 249 4.75 10.43 -1.42
CA PHE A 249 3.78 10.99 -2.36
C PHE A 249 2.49 11.46 -1.66
N SER A 250 2.00 10.73 -0.65
CA SER A 250 0.86 11.19 0.17
C SER A 250 1.13 12.53 0.87
N LEU A 251 2.37 12.76 1.29
CA LEU A 251 2.81 14.02 1.90
C LEU A 251 2.75 15.19 0.90
N LEU A 252 3.24 14.97 -0.32
CA LEU A 252 3.15 15.95 -1.40
C LEU A 252 1.70 16.27 -1.78
N LEU A 253 0.84 15.24 -1.89
CA LEU A 253 -0.59 15.41 -2.15
C LEU A 253 -1.29 16.19 -1.03
N ALA A 254 -0.98 15.89 0.23
CA ALA A 254 -1.60 16.52 1.38
C ALA A 254 -1.41 18.03 1.41
N ASN A 255 -0.23 18.52 0.99
CA ASN A 255 0.06 19.96 0.87
C ASN A 255 -0.80 20.69 -0.17
N GLN A 256 -1.39 19.95 -1.11
CA GLN A 256 -2.24 20.50 -2.16
C GLN A 256 -3.74 20.26 -1.88
N GLY A 257 -4.08 19.80 -0.66
CA GLY A 257 -5.45 19.43 -0.33
C GLY A 257 -5.95 18.16 -1.03
N LEU A 258 -5.04 17.38 -1.63
CA LEU A 258 -5.32 16.11 -2.27
C LEU A 258 -4.94 14.95 -1.34
N CYS A 259 -5.43 13.77 -1.67
CA CYS A 259 -5.00 12.52 -1.07
C CYS A 259 -5.06 11.40 -2.11
N MET A 260 -4.49 10.25 -1.76
CA MET A 260 -4.70 9.02 -2.50
C MET A 260 -5.30 7.96 -1.61
N ARG A 261 -5.99 6.98 -2.19
CA ARG A 261 -6.42 5.78 -1.50
C ARG A 261 -6.39 4.58 -2.44
N PRO A 262 -6.17 3.37 -1.93
CA PRO A 262 -6.31 2.19 -2.75
C PRO A 262 -7.79 1.92 -3.04
N LEU A 263 -8.02 1.44 -4.25
CA LEU A 263 -9.29 0.94 -4.72
C LEU A 263 -9.07 -0.40 -5.42
N ARG A 264 -9.96 -1.34 -5.14
CA ARG A 264 -10.01 -2.59 -5.88
C ARG A 264 -10.89 -2.42 -7.10
N THR A 265 -10.33 -2.68 -8.27
CA THR A 265 -11.07 -2.74 -9.54
C THR A 265 -12.01 -3.95 -9.54
N PRO A 266 -13.07 -3.96 -10.38
CA PRO A 266 -13.90 -5.15 -10.56
C PRO A 266 -13.08 -6.37 -11.02
N ALA A 267 -11.94 -6.18 -11.69
CA ALA A 267 -11.01 -7.23 -12.09
C ALA A 267 -10.18 -7.81 -10.92
N GLY A 268 -10.30 -7.26 -9.71
CA GLY A 268 -9.55 -7.67 -8.52
C GLY A 268 -8.17 -7.01 -8.40
N ALA A 269 -7.71 -6.26 -9.42
CA ALA A 269 -6.47 -5.49 -9.36
C ALA A 269 -6.62 -4.25 -8.46
N ILE A 270 -5.53 -3.86 -7.81
CA ILE A 270 -5.46 -2.68 -6.94
C ILE A 270 -4.95 -1.50 -7.76
N GLU A 271 -5.67 -0.38 -7.67
CA GLU A 271 -5.23 0.91 -8.18
C GLU A 271 -5.22 1.95 -7.06
N LEU A 272 -4.29 2.89 -7.12
CA LEU A 272 -4.32 4.10 -6.28
C LEU A 272 -5.12 5.16 -6.98
N VAL A 273 -6.01 5.83 -6.24
CA VAL A 273 -6.86 6.88 -6.80
C VAL A 273 -6.66 8.18 -6.06
N VAL A 274 -6.28 9.22 -6.81
CA VAL A 274 -6.10 10.59 -6.29
C VAL A 274 -7.43 11.31 -6.27
N GLN A 275 -7.77 11.90 -5.12
CA GLN A 275 -9.03 12.59 -4.84
C GLN A 275 -8.79 13.82 -3.97
N PRO A 276 -9.72 14.80 -3.95
CA PRO A 276 -9.68 15.86 -2.94
C PRO A 276 -9.78 15.26 -1.54
N ARG A 277 -8.96 15.74 -0.62
CA ARG A 277 -8.90 15.22 0.75
C ARG A 277 -10.23 15.34 1.49
N ALA A 278 -11.02 16.37 1.18
CA ALA A 278 -12.33 16.60 1.78
C ALA A 278 -13.36 15.52 1.41
N ASP A 279 -13.20 14.86 0.27
CA ASP A 279 -14.15 13.88 -0.27
C ASP A 279 -13.88 12.45 0.22
N VAL A 280 -12.76 12.24 0.93
CA VAL A 280 -12.26 10.91 1.29
C VAL A 280 -12.22 10.73 2.80
N ALA A 281 -13.06 9.83 3.31
CA ALA A 281 -13.11 9.51 4.74
C ALA A 281 -11.82 8.83 5.24
N GLU A 282 -11.30 7.88 4.46
CA GLU A 282 -10.10 7.12 4.81
C GLU A 282 -9.04 7.26 3.69
N PRO A 283 -8.23 8.32 3.70
CA PRO A 283 -7.11 8.44 2.77
C PRO A 283 -5.93 7.55 3.19
N TRP A 284 -5.08 7.19 2.24
CA TRP A 284 -3.74 6.67 2.53
C TRP A 284 -3.00 7.71 3.38
N PRO A 285 -2.45 7.31 4.54
CA PRO A 285 -1.96 8.26 5.52
C PRO A 285 -0.68 8.96 5.05
N VAL A 286 -0.42 10.16 5.58
CA VAL A 286 0.88 10.85 5.50
C VAL A 286 1.80 10.19 6.52
N GLY A 287 2.22 8.97 6.20
CA GLY A 287 2.91 8.08 7.13
C GLY A 287 2.03 7.55 8.27
N TRP A 288 2.44 6.40 8.77
CA TRP A 288 1.77 5.61 9.78
C TRP A 288 2.06 6.17 11.18
N GLU A 289 1.04 6.13 12.05
CA GLU A 289 1.23 6.50 13.45
C GLU A 289 2.09 5.46 14.16
N LEU A 290 2.89 5.95 15.11
CA LEU A 290 3.69 5.09 15.96
C LEU A 290 2.80 4.26 16.87
N ASN A 291 3.13 2.98 16.99
CA ASN A 291 2.66 2.18 18.11
C ASN A 291 3.23 2.78 19.42
N THR A 292 2.41 2.81 20.47
CA THR A 292 2.79 3.32 21.80
C THR A 292 4.00 2.62 22.42
N GLN A 293 4.35 1.43 21.92
CA GLN A 293 5.49 0.65 22.38
C GLN A 293 6.83 1.03 21.75
N VAL A 294 6.83 1.76 20.62
CA VAL A 294 8.08 2.10 19.91
C VAL A 294 8.59 3.46 20.39
N GLN A 295 9.85 3.51 20.80
CA GLN A 295 10.46 4.76 21.24
C GLN A 295 10.83 5.62 20.04
N ARG A 296 10.59 6.93 20.15
CA ARG A 296 10.85 7.90 19.07
C ARG A 296 12.35 7.99 18.72
N SER A 297 13.20 7.82 19.73
CA SER A 297 14.66 7.80 19.59
C SER A 297 15.16 6.62 18.77
N ASP A 298 14.42 5.52 18.71
CA ASP A 298 14.84 4.31 18.00
C ASP A 298 14.63 4.46 16.48
N ILE A 299 13.77 5.39 16.07
CA ILE A 299 13.35 5.56 14.68
C ILE A 299 14.05 6.77 14.03
N VAL A 300 14.21 7.87 14.77
CA VAL A 300 14.90 9.09 14.30
C VAL A 300 15.96 9.53 15.32
N PRO A 301 16.96 8.69 15.62
CA PRO A 301 17.95 8.95 16.67
C PRO A 301 18.69 10.28 16.50
N GLU A 302 18.92 10.70 15.27
CA GLU A 302 19.67 11.89 14.87
C GLU A 302 19.02 13.19 15.39
N LEU A 303 17.69 13.19 15.56
CA LEU A 303 16.97 14.33 16.17
C LEU A 303 17.18 14.42 17.69
N PHE A 304 17.58 13.33 18.34
CA PHE A 304 17.79 13.23 19.79
C PHE A 304 19.27 13.35 20.20
N GLU A 305 20.20 13.36 19.24
CA GLU A 305 21.61 13.56 19.51
C GLU A 305 21.89 14.98 20.01
N PHE A 306 22.71 15.08 21.06
CA PHE A 306 23.13 16.38 21.59
C PHE A 306 24.17 17.02 20.67
N ARG A 307 23.82 18.18 20.11
CA ARG A 307 24.73 18.99 19.28
C ARG A 307 24.84 20.39 19.84
N LYS A 308 25.97 21.06 19.57
CA LYS A 308 26.17 22.46 19.96
C LYS A 308 25.44 23.35 18.96
N ILE A 309 24.25 23.79 19.34
CA ILE A 309 23.38 24.59 18.48
C ILE A 309 23.17 25.95 19.13
N GLY A 310 23.28 27.02 18.34
CA GLY A 310 23.10 28.38 18.81
C GLY A 310 22.89 29.33 17.64
N PHE A 311 21.80 30.07 17.69
CA PHE A 311 21.49 31.13 16.74
C PHE A 311 20.51 32.09 17.41
N LEU A 312 20.62 33.37 17.07
CA LEU A 312 19.74 34.40 17.57
C LEU A 312 18.84 34.85 16.44
N ASP A 313 17.54 34.98 16.74
CA ASP A 313 16.57 35.64 15.88
C ASP A 313 16.55 35.13 14.43
N ARG A 314 16.31 33.83 14.25
CA ARG A 314 16.23 33.14 12.95
C ARG A 314 14.77 32.82 12.60
N PRO A 315 14.33 32.91 11.34
CA PRO A 315 13.02 32.40 10.91
C PRO A 315 12.82 30.93 11.33
N ILE A 316 11.59 30.57 11.70
CA ILE A 316 11.29 29.19 12.09
C ILE A 316 11.54 28.23 10.91
N GLU A 317 11.17 28.61 9.69
CA GLU A 317 11.39 27.79 8.48
C GLU A 317 12.87 27.48 8.27
N ASP A 318 13.75 28.48 8.36
CA ASP A 318 15.21 28.28 8.29
C ASP A 318 15.73 27.39 9.41
N THR A 319 15.09 27.45 10.60
CA THR A 319 15.44 26.57 11.73
C THR A 319 15.06 25.11 11.45
N LEU A 320 13.91 24.88 10.81
CA LEU A 320 13.46 23.54 10.40
C LEU A 320 14.32 23.01 9.26
N ALA A 321 14.66 23.84 8.28
CA ALA A 321 15.56 23.49 7.18
C ALA A 321 16.95 23.11 7.70
N ALA A 322 17.52 23.89 8.62
CA ALA A 322 18.81 23.56 9.25
C ALA A 322 18.74 22.26 10.06
N ALA A 323 17.62 21.99 10.75
CA ALA A 323 17.43 20.73 11.45
C ALA A 323 17.39 19.54 10.49
N GLN A 324 16.68 19.66 9.35
CA GLN A 324 16.64 18.63 8.32
C GLN A 324 18.02 18.40 7.70
N GLU A 325 18.74 19.47 7.34
CA GLU A 325 20.08 19.39 6.74
C GLU A 325 21.09 18.71 7.68
N GLU A 326 21.11 19.08 8.96
CA GLU A 326 22.06 18.52 9.92
C GLU A 326 21.72 17.08 10.34
N THR A 327 20.44 16.73 10.43
CA THR A 327 20.00 15.40 10.91
C THR A 327 19.73 14.42 9.78
N GLY A 328 19.54 14.87 8.55
CA GLY A 328 19.09 14.06 7.42
C GLY A 328 17.66 13.51 7.57
N VAL A 329 16.94 13.90 8.64
CA VAL A 329 15.56 13.50 8.87
C VAL A 329 14.64 14.44 8.12
N VAL A 330 13.72 13.88 7.32
CA VAL A 330 12.74 14.68 6.58
C VAL A 330 11.79 15.37 7.57
N ILE A 331 11.67 16.69 7.43
CA ILE A 331 10.78 17.54 8.23
C ILE A 331 9.82 18.23 7.26
N ALA A 332 8.54 17.87 7.33
CA ALA A 332 7.52 18.34 6.41
C ALA A 332 6.43 19.16 7.12
N LEU A 333 6.02 20.27 6.51
CA LEU A 333 4.99 21.17 7.00
C LEU A 333 3.68 20.96 6.23
N ASP A 334 2.58 20.72 6.93
CA ASP A 334 1.24 20.62 6.33
C ASP A 334 0.70 22.00 5.94
N HIS A 335 1.16 22.51 4.79
CA HIS A 335 0.81 23.85 4.29
C HIS A 335 -0.70 24.00 4.08
N TRP A 336 -1.37 22.94 3.64
CA TRP A 336 -2.81 22.92 3.42
C TRP A 336 -3.59 23.14 4.71
N LYS A 337 -3.29 22.39 5.79
CA LYS A 337 -3.96 22.61 7.08
C LYS A 337 -3.57 23.94 7.73
N MET A 338 -2.33 24.40 7.54
CA MET A 338 -1.88 25.69 8.04
C MET A 338 -2.69 26.85 7.43
N ALA A 339 -2.92 26.80 6.11
CA ALA A 339 -3.72 27.78 5.38
C ALA A 339 -5.19 27.84 5.86
N GLN A 340 -5.74 26.71 6.35
CA GLN A 340 -7.10 26.68 6.91
C GLN A 340 -7.23 27.32 8.30
N LYS A 341 -6.15 27.44 9.07
CA LYS A 341 -6.15 27.98 10.45
C LYS A 341 -5.42 29.34 10.59
N PRO A 342 -5.44 30.16 9.54
CA PRO A 342 -4.52 31.28 9.29
C PRO A 342 -3.20 31.27 10.09
N ILE A 343 -2.44 30.18 10.03
CA ILE A 343 -1.14 30.09 10.71
C ILE A 343 -0.05 30.46 9.70
N ASP A 344 0.56 31.62 9.92
CA ASP A 344 1.74 32.06 9.17
C ASP A 344 3.02 31.90 10.02
N LEU A 345 4.06 31.36 9.39
CA LEU A 345 5.39 31.16 9.95
C LEU A 345 6.43 32.15 9.43
N SER A 346 6.15 32.87 8.34
CA SER A 346 7.15 33.71 7.65
C SER A 346 7.71 34.82 8.53
N ASP A 347 6.87 35.43 9.38
CA ASP A 347 7.28 36.50 10.30
C ASP A 347 7.74 35.98 11.67
N ARG A 348 7.66 34.67 11.92
CA ARG A 348 7.97 34.10 13.23
C ARG A 348 9.44 33.77 13.33
N ARG A 349 10.07 34.35 14.34
CA ARG A 349 11.49 34.19 14.62
C ARG A 349 11.70 33.46 15.94
N TYR A 350 12.73 32.61 15.96
CA TYR A 350 13.14 31.82 17.11
C TYR A 350 14.63 32.00 17.35
N GLY A 351 15.04 31.95 18.62
CA GLY A 351 16.44 32.07 19.00
C GLY A 351 16.75 31.21 20.21
N VAL A 352 17.95 30.63 20.20
CA VAL A 352 18.47 29.82 21.29
C VAL A 352 19.94 30.17 21.52
N SER A 353 20.29 30.49 22.77
CA SER A 353 21.69 30.69 23.16
C SER A 353 22.49 29.43 22.90
N GLN A 354 23.74 29.57 22.46
CA GLN A 354 24.61 28.44 22.15
C GLN A 354 24.72 27.48 23.33
N LYS A 355 24.16 26.28 23.17
CA LYS A 355 24.16 25.23 24.18
C LYS A 355 24.16 23.85 23.53
N SER A 356 24.56 22.84 24.29
CA SER A 356 24.36 21.45 23.88
C SER A 356 22.89 21.11 24.01
N SER A 357 22.22 20.85 22.88
CA SER A 357 20.79 20.53 22.85
C SER A 357 20.49 19.58 21.69
N PRO A 358 19.54 18.65 21.83
CA PRO A 358 19.02 17.91 20.71
C PRO A 358 18.09 18.77 19.85
N TRP A 359 18.06 18.48 18.54
CA TRP A 359 17.25 19.19 17.57
C TRP A 359 15.75 19.08 17.88
N ILE A 360 15.27 17.95 18.38
CA ILE A 360 13.84 17.79 18.73
C ILE A 360 13.36 18.79 19.79
N LEU A 361 14.20 19.17 20.76
CA LEU A 361 13.84 20.18 21.76
C LEU A 361 13.78 21.58 21.14
N ILE A 362 14.68 21.87 20.20
CA ILE A 362 14.70 23.13 19.46
C ILE A 362 13.46 23.22 18.57
N VAL A 363 13.15 22.19 17.80
CA VAL A 363 11.97 22.13 16.94
C VAL A 363 10.68 22.30 17.76
N ASN A 364 10.51 21.54 18.85
CA ASN A 364 9.33 21.68 19.71
C ASN A 364 9.24 23.07 20.37
N SER A 365 10.37 23.64 20.77
CA SER A 365 10.40 24.99 21.34
C SER A 365 10.13 26.07 20.30
N ALA A 366 10.56 25.90 19.05
CA ALA A 366 10.30 26.83 17.95
C ALA A 366 8.82 26.78 17.54
N LEU A 367 8.22 25.59 17.50
CA LEU A 367 6.80 25.41 17.21
C LEU A 367 5.89 25.80 18.38
N ALA A 368 6.42 25.99 19.59
CA ALA A 368 5.63 26.42 20.74
C ALA A 368 4.93 27.75 20.43
N ARG A 369 3.63 27.85 20.77
CA ARG A 369 2.78 29.04 20.52
C ARG A 369 2.53 29.37 19.04
N THR A 370 2.87 28.47 18.12
CA THR A 370 2.47 28.58 16.70
C THR A 370 1.10 27.98 16.42
N GLY A 371 0.61 27.11 17.30
CA GLY A 371 -0.58 26.29 17.02
C GLY A 371 -0.25 25.06 16.18
N LEU A 372 1.02 24.81 15.87
CA LEU A 372 1.52 23.59 15.22
C LEU A 372 2.04 22.59 16.25
N GLN A 373 2.08 21.33 15.83
CA GLN A 373 2.64 20.22 16.57
C GLN A 373 3.50 19.36 15.65
N ALA A 374 4.62 18.88 16.17
CA ALA A 374 5.45 17.90 15.49
C ALA A 374 4.93 16.48 15.79
N GLN A 375 4.59 15.73 14.75
CA GLN A 375 4.17 14.34 14.84
C GLN A 375 5.21 13.45 14.17
N PHE A 376 5.67 12.43 14.90
CA PHE A 376 6.52 11.39 14.32
C PHE A 376 5.66 10.42 13.53
N ARG A 377 6.09 10.14 12.29
CA ARG A 377 5.41 9.26 11.36
C ARG A 377 6.41 8.24 10.82
N LEU A 378 5.90 7.06 10.48
CA LEU A 378 6.65 6.00 9.81
C LEU A 378 6.21 5.89 8.36
N ASP A 379 7.14 5.69 7.45
CA ASP A 379 6.79 5.31 6.08
C ASP A 379 6.56 3.79 5.96
N GLU A 380 6.22 3.32 4.77
CA GLU A 380 5.98 1.90 4.48
C GLU A 380 7.24 1.03 4.63
N ALA A 381 8.43 1.63 4.59
CA ALA A 381 9.72 0.97 4.79
C ALA A 381 10.17 0.98 6.27
N GLY A 382 9.40 1.61 7.16
CA GLY A 382 9.73 1.75 8.59
C GLY A 382 10.71 2.89 8.89
N LYS A 383 11.02 3.76 7.93
CA LYS A 383 11.82 4.97 8.16
C LYS A 383 10.96 6.05 8.80
N GLY A 384 11.49 6.69 9.84
CA GLY A 384 10.81 7.78 10.51
C GLY A 384 11.06 9.13 9.87
N PHE A 385 10.06 9.99 9.99
CA PHE A 385 10.15 11.39 9.61
C PHE A 385 9.26 12.25 10.52
N LEU A 386 9.46 13.56 10.45
CA LEU A 386 8.70 14.52 11.24
C LEU A 386 7.66 15.22 10.36
N TRP A 387 6.39 15.02 10.69
CA TRP A 387 5.28 15.72 10.07
C TRP A 387 4.74 16.80 11.01
N ILE A 388 4.93 18.06 10.64
CA ILE A 388 4.47 19.22 11.38
C ILE A 388 3.10 19.60 10.83
N THR A 389 2.08 19.48 11.67
CA THR A 389 0.70 19.79 11.31
C THR A 389 0.04 20.59 12.43
N VAL A 390 -1.16 21.07 12.16
CA VAL A 390 -1.94 21.85 13.11
C VAL A 390 -2.26 21.05 14.37
N PHE A 391 -2.18 21.70 15.53
CA PHE A 391 -2.62 21.12 16.78
C PHE A 391 -4.13 20.90 16.78
N GLU A 392 -4.52 19.65 16.98
CA GLU A 392 -5.90 19.22 17.16
C GLU A 392 -6.00 18.54 18.53
N PRO A 393 -6.72 19.12 19.50
CA PRO A 393 -6.88 18.49 20.80
C PRO A 393 -7.66 17.19 20.62
N LYS A 394 -7.04 16.05 20.95
CA LYS A 394 -7.74 14.76 20.97
C LYS A 394 -8.91 14.87 21.96
N PRO A 395 -10.16 14.59 21.55
CA PRO A 395 -11.28 14.60 22.49
C PRO A 395 -11.00 13.55 23.56
N VAL A 396 -10.96 13.99 24.81
CA VAL A 396 -10.85 13.10 25.96
C VAL A 396 -12.09 12.21 25.94
N ARG A 397 -11.93 10.90 25.70
CA ARG A 397 -13.04 9.96 25.88
C ARG A 397 -13.42 10.01 27.36
N PRO A 398 -14.67 10.33 27.72
CA PRO A 398 -15.10 10.23 29.11
C PRO A 398 -14.91 8.79 29.55
N SER A 399 -14.15 8.58 30.62
CA SER A 399 -14.03 7.30 31.30
C SER A 399 -15.42 6.85 31.72
N ARG A 400 -15.89 5.72 31.16
CA ARG A 400 -17.10 5.04 31.61
C ARG A 400 -16.77 4.08 32.74
#